data_AF-C1MHH0-F1
#
_entry.id   AF-C1MHH0-F1
#
_cell.length_a   1.000
_cell.length_b   1.000
_cell.length_c   1.000
_cell.angle_alpha   90.00
_cell.angle_beta   90.00
_cell.angle_gamma   90.00
#
_symmetry.space_group_name_H-M   'P 1'
#
loop_
_entity.id
_entity.type
_entity.pdbx_description
1 polymer ?
#
loop_
_entity_poly.entity_id
_entity_poly.type
_entity_poly.pdbx_seq_one_letter_code
_entity_poly.pdbx_strand_id
1 'polypeptide(L)'
;MQGAIPPAVAEALSDNFGASHECFASPLNHHYQDYFSAFPDTDRWFGSHGSFFESYPKEGSFECNPPFAGLTAQQIGNHIDRLLRSTDRPLSFTVFVPKQT
;
A
#
# COMPACT_ATOMS: atom_id res chain seq x y z
N MET A 1 -14.33 1.66 -6.25
CA MET A 1 -14.31 0.20 -6.06
C MET A 1 -12.97 -0.31 -6.53
N GLN A 2 -12.34 -1.22 -5.78
CA GLN A 2 -11.04 -1.81 -6.09
C GLN A 2 -11.14 -3.33 -5.87
N GLY A 3 -10.33 -4.12 -6.57
CA GLY A 3 -10.18 -5.55 -6.28
C GLY A 3 -8.82 -5.81 -5.65
N ALA A 4 -8.74 -6.70 -4.65
CA ALA A 4 -7.45 -7.16 -4.13
C ALA A 4 -6.66 -7.86 -5.24
N ILE A 5 -5.33 -7.81 -5.16
CA ILE A 5 -4.48 -8.59 -6.06
C ILE A 5 -4.65 -10.10 -5.77
N PRO A 6 -4.44 -11.00 -6.75
CA PRO A 6 -4.50 -12.43 -6.49
C PRO A 6 -3.48 -12.86 -5.42
N PRO A 7 -3.80 -13.81 -4.51
CA PRO A 7 -2.88 -14.25 -3.46
C PRO A 7 -1.51 -14.70 -3.99
N ALA A 8 -1.46 -15.43 -5.11
CA ALA A 8 -0.21 -15.85 -5.73
C ALA A 8 0.67 -14.67 -6.19
N VAL A 9 0.08 -13.51 -6.51
CA VAL A 9 0.85 -12.30 -6.83
C VAL A 9 1.42 -11.70 -5.54
N ALA A 10 0.62 -11.63 -4.47
CA ALA A 10 1.10 -11.14 -3.18
C ALA A 10 2.23 -12.02 -2.61
N GLU A 11 2.10 -13.35 -2.67
CA GLU A 11 3.14 -14.32 -2.31
C GLU A 11 4.41 -14.11 -3.13
N ALA A 12 4.29 -13.93 -4.45
CA ALA A 12 5.44 -13.63 -5.29
C ALA A 12 6.12 -12.29 -4.93
N LEU A 13 5.36 -11.28 -4.49
CA LEU A 13 5.94 -10.03 -4.00
C LEU A 13 6.67 -10.22 -2.66
N SER A 14 6.11 -11.04 -1.76
CA SER A 14 6.77 -11.42 -0.50
C SER A 14 8.10 -12.12 -0.77
N ASP A 15 8.06 -13.19 -1.58
CA ASP A 15 9.20 -14.10 -1.76
C ASP A 15 10.35 -13.45 -2.54
N ASN A 16 10.02 -12.62 -3.55
CA ASN A 16 11.02 -12.07 -4.46
C ASN A 16 11.44 -10.63 -4.14
N PHE A 17 10.57 -9.86 -3.47
CA PHE A 17 10.80 -8.43 -3.21
C PHE A 17 10.67 -8.06 -1.73
N GLY A 18 10.42 -9.04 -0.85
CA GLY A 18 10.27 -8.82 0.59
C GLY A 18 9.07 -7.95 0.95
N ALA A 19 8.05 -7.88 0.07
CA ALA A 19 6.85 -7.11 0.35
C ALA A 19 6.15 -7.64 1.60
N SER A 20 5.79 -6.74 2.50
CA SER A 20 5.17 -7.11 3.78
C SER A 20 4.05 -6.16 4.21
N HIS A 21 3.74 -5.16 3.40
CA HIS A 21 2.78 -4.13 3.72
C HIS A 21 1.85 -3.82 2.53
N GLU A 22 0.58 -3.55 2.80
CA GLU A 22 -0.38 -3.02 1.82
C GLU A 22 -0.62 -1.52 2.04
N CYS A 23 -0.38 -0.69 1.02
CA CYS A 23 -0.67 0.75 1.08
C CYS A 23 -2.18 1.06 1.07
N PHE A 24 -3.01 0.16 0.51
CA PHE A 24 -4.44 0.38 0.37
C PHE A 24 -5.22 -0.93 0.54
N ALA A 25 -5.65 -1.22 1.77
CA ALA A 25 -6.46 -2.39 2.07
C ALA A 25 -7.57 -2.06 3.09
N SER A 26 -8.14 -3.11 3.67
CA SER A 26 -9.18 -3.09 4.69
C SER A 26 -9.07 -4.38 5.53
N PRO A 27 -9.70 -4.41 6.72
CA PRO A 27 -9.78 -5.63 7.52
C PRO A 27 -10.36 -6.85 6.78
N LEU A 28 -11.11 -6.63 5.70
CA LEU A 28 -11.80 -7.69 4.96
C LEU A 28 -10.99 -8.25 3.78
N ASN A 29 -9.94 -7.57 3.34
CA ASN A 29 -9.24 -7.93 2.10
C ASN A 29 -7.70 -7.87 2.18
N HIS A 30 -7.12 -7.51 3.33
CA HIS A 30 -5.68 -7.49 3.48
C HIS A 30 -5.09 -8.91 3.31
N HIS A 31 -3.93 -8.99 2.67
CA HIS A 31 -3.12 -10.19 2.56
C HIS A 31 -2.00 -10.19 3.62
N TYR A 32 -1.33 -9.04 3.80
CA TYR A 32 -0.23 -8.91 4.75
C TYR A 32 -0.76 -8.59 6.15
N GLN A 33 0.05 -8.86 7.19
CA GLN A 33 -0.33 -8.46 8.56
C GLN A 33 -0.34 -6.94 8.72
N ASP A 34 0.60 -6.24 8.07
CA ASP A 34 0.69 -4.80 8.11
C ASP A 34 -0.02 -4.17 6.91
N TYR A 35 -1.01 -3.32 7.17
CA TYR A 35 -1.72 -2.63 6.09
C TYR A 35 -2.23 -1.25 6.53
N PHE A 36 -2.42 -0.37 5.55
CA PHE A 36 -3.10 0.90 5.71
C PHE A 36 -4.54 0.80 5.16
N SER A 37 -5.46 1.57 5.73
CA SER A 37 -6.87 1.54 5.35
C SER A 37 -7.55 2.91 5.44
N ALA A 38 -8.77 3.00 4.91
CA ALA A 38 -9.50 4.25 4.78
C ALA A 38 -10.16 4.77 6.07
N PHE A 39 -10.46 3.88 7.03
CA PHE A 39 -11.21 4.21 8.24
C PHE A 39 -10.42 3.88 9.51
N PRO A 40 -9.44 4.72 9.91
CA PRO A 40 -8.58 4.43 11.04
C PRO A 40 -9.33 4.26 12.37
N ASP A 41 -10.48 4.92 12.53
CA ASP A 41 -11.30 4.87 13.74
C ASP A 41 -11.87 3.47 14.01
N THR A 42 -12.23 2.74 12.95
CA THR A 42 -12.75 1.37 12.99
C THR A 42 -11.69 0.31 12.73
N ASP A 43 -10.81 0.51 11.76
CA ASP A 43 -9.98 -0.55 11.21
C ASP A 43 -8.74 -0.83 12.07
N ARG A 44 -8.32 0.12 12.91
CA ARG A 44 -7.21 -0.05 13.86
C ARG A 44 -7.42 -1.25 14.80
N TRP A 45 -8.68 -1.56 15.12
CA TRP A 45 -9.01 -2.70 15.98
C TRP A 45 -8.79 -4.06 15.29
N PHE A 46 -8.55 -4.03 13.98
CA PHE A 46 -8.26 -5.18 13.13
C PHE A 46 -6.87 -5.11 12.48
N GLY A 47 -5.96 -4.28 13.02
CA GLY A 47 -4.55 -4.22 12.61
C GLY A 47 -4.19 -3.13 11.61
N SER A 48 -5.12 -2.27 11.19
CA SER A 48 -4.78 -1.14 10.31
C SER A 48 -3.84 -0.14 10.98
N HIS A 49 -2.84 0.32 10.21
CA HIS A 49 -1.93 1.42 10.56
C HIS A 49 -2.48 2.81 10.21
N GLY A 50 -3.76 2.90 9.84
CA GLY A 50 -4.43 4.14 9.47
C GLY A 50 -4.27 4.49 7.99
N SER A 51 -4.31 5.78 7.66
CA SER A 51 -4.23 6.25 6.27
C SER A 51 -2.81 6.20 5.75
N PHE A 52 -2.60 5.61 4.56
CA PHE A 52 -1.29 5.62 3.90
C PHE A 52 -0.77 7.04 3.64
N PHE A 53 -1.65 7.98 3.29
CA PHE A 53 -1.24 9.38 3.07
C PHE A 53 -0.79 10.11 4.34
N GLU A 54 -1.10 9.55 5.51
CA GLU A 54 -0.65 10.03 6.82
C GLU A 54 0.45 9.14 7.41
N SER A 55 1.00 8.22 6.61
CA SER A 55 2.11 7.35 6.97
C SER A 55 3.46 7.96 6.58
N TYR A 56 4.52 7.58 7.31
CA TYR A 56 5.88 8.06 7.08
C TYR A 56 6.93 6.94 7.26
N PRO A 57 6.79 5.78 6.59
CA PRO A 57 7.76 4.70 6.71
C PRO A 57 9.14 5.15 6.23
N LYS A 58 10.17 4.67 6.93
CA LYS A 58 11.58 4.97 6.60
C LYS A 58 12.29 3.80 5.95
N GLU A 59 11.72 2.61 5.99
CA GLU A 59 12.22 1.40 5.34
C GLU A 59 11.04 0.45 5.06
N GLY A 60 11.28 -0.58 4.26
CA GLY A 60 10.31 -1.65 3.98
C GLY A 60 9.96 -1.77 2.50
N SER A 61 9.17 -2.79 2.17
CA SER A 61 8.72 -3.07 0.81
C SER A 61 7.19 -3.19 0.81
N PHE A 62 6.57 -2.37 -0.03
CA PHE A 62 5.13 -2.12 0.02
C PHE A 62 4.45 -2.51 -1.29
N GLU A 63 3.35 -3.23 -1.18
CA GLU A 63 2.34 -3.40 -2.22
C GLU A 63 1.45 -2.15 -2.24
N CYS A 64 1.13 -1.64 -3.44
CA CYS A 64 0.29 -0.46 -3.58
C CYS A 64 -0.73 -0.63 -4.72
N ASN A 65 -1.93 -1.09 -4.38
CA ASN A 65 -3.08 -1.17 -5.27
C ASN A 65 -4.22 -0.20 -4.86
N PRO A 66 -4.16 1.07 -5.28
CA PRO A 66 -5.10 2.10 -4.88
C PRO A 66 -6.51 1.91 -5.46
N PRO A 67 -7.55 2.46 -4.81
CA PRO A 67 -8.89 2.45 -5.36
C PRO A 67 -9.02 3.25 -6.66
N PHE A 68 -9.78 2.72 -7.62
CA PHE A 68 -9.99 3.35 -8.93
C PHE A 68 -10.84 4.63 -8.89
N ALA A 69 -11.45 4.96 -7.74
CA ALA A 69 -12.31 6.13 -7.58
C ALA A 69 -11.81 7.00 -6.43
N GLY A 70 -11.61 8.30 -6.70
CA GLY A 70 -11.34 9.33 -5.69
C GLY A 70 -9.88 9.64 -5.40
N LEU A 71 -8.93 8.78 -5.80
CA LEU A 71 -7.49 9.05 -5.69
C LEU A 71 -6.87 9.20 -7.07
N THR A 72 -6.06 10.24 -7.24
CA THR A 72 -5.29 10.40 -8.48
C THR A 72 -3.97 9.64 -8.39
N ALA A 73 -3.56 9.01 -9.49
CA ALA A 73 -2.22 8.43 -9.61
C ALA A 73 -1.12 9.45 -9.24
N GLN A 74 -1.39 10.73 -9.47
CA GLN A 74 -0.52 11.84 -9.10
C GLN A 74 -0.39 12.02 -7.57
N GLN A 75 -1.49 11.94 -6.80
CA GLN A 75 -1.42 12.04 -5.34
C GLN A 75 -0.58 10.93 -4.73
N ILE A 76 -0.77 9.70 -5.22
CA ILE A 76 -0.04 8.52 -4.76
C ILE A 76 1.44 8.63 -5.13
N GLY A 77 1.73 8.96 -6.40
CA GLY A 77 3.10 9.17 -6.85
C GLY A 77 3.82 10.28 -6.08
N ASN A 78 3.15 11.41 -5.80
CA ASN A 78 3.71 12.51 -5.02
C ASN A 78 4.00 12.12 -3.57
N HIS A 79 3.15 11.29 -2.95
CA HIS A 79 3.39 10.81 -1.59
C HIS A 79 4.57 9.82 -1.56
N ILE A 80 4.60 8.85 -2.48
CA ILE A 80 5.70 7.89 -2.61
C ILE A 80 7.05 8.60 -2.89
N ASP A 81 7.10 9.56 -3.80
CA ASP A 81 8.33 10.34 -4.10
C ASP A 81 8.85 11.07 -2.84
N ARG A 82 7.94 11.66 -2.05
CA ARG A 82 8.32 12.28 -0.77
C ARG A 82 8.89 11.26 0.22
N LEU A 83 8.27 10.08 0.35
CA LEU A 83 8.75 9.04 1.25
C LEU A 83 10.15 8.56 0.84
N LEU A 84 10.35 8.24 -0.44
CA LEU A 84 11.63 7.78 -0.98
C LEU A 84 12.74 8.82 -0.80
N ARG A 85 12.45 10.12 -0.91
CA ARG A 85 13.42 11.20 -0.66
C ARG A 85 13.71 11.45 0.82
N SER A 86 12.90 10.90 1.72
CA SER A 86 12.96 11.23 3.15
C SER A 86 13.82 10.26 3.98
N THR A 87 14.48 9.30 3.33
CA THR A 87 15.24 8.24 3.97
C THR A 87 16.38 7.76 3.07
N ASP A 88 17.49 7.36 3.67
CA ASP A 88 18.59 6.65 3.00
C ASP A 88 18.53 5.13 3.24
N ARG A 89 17.47 4.64 3.91
CA ARG A 89 17.27 3.21 4.18
C ARG A 89 16.48 2.53 3.05
N PRO A 90 16.59 1.19 2.89
CA PRO A 90 15.91 0.46 1.82
C PRO A 90 14.38 0.63 1.89
N LEU A 91 13.81 1.27 0.87
CA LEU A 91 12.38 1.53 0.76
C LEU A 91 11.93 1.29 -0.69
N SER A 92 10.90 0.47 -0.89
CA SER A 92 10.37 0.12 -2.21
C SER A 92 8.84 0.05 -2.25
N PHE A 93 8.28 0.35 -3.42
CA PHE A 93 6.83 0.29 -3.68
C PHE A 93 6.57 -0.41 -5.02
N THR A 94 5.76 -1.47 -5.02
CA THR A 94 5.20 -2.08 -6.24
C THR A 94 3.79 -1.55 -6.44
N VAL A 95 3.61 -0.69 -7.45
CA VAL A 95 2.33 0.02 -7.67
C VAL A 95 1.54 -0.62 -8.81
N PHE A 96 0.30 -1.01 -8.54
CA PHE A 96 -0.65 -1.51 -9.53
C PHE A 96 -1.57 -0.38 -9.99
N VAL A 97 -1.52 -0.04 -11.28
CA VAL A 97 -2.41 0.95 -11.90
C VAL A 97 -3.13 0.33 -13.09
N PRO A 98 -4.43 0.64 -13.32
CA PRO A 98 -5.09 0.27 -14.55
C PRO A 98 -4.37 0.88 -15.73
N LYS A 99 -4.23 0.10 -16.80
CA LYS A 99 -3.77 0.62 -18.08
C LYS A 99 -4.77 1.69 -18.56
N GLN A 100 -4.30 2.91 -18.73
CA GLN A 100 -5.05 3.96 -19.43
C GLN A 100 -4.91 3.68 -20.94
N THR A 101 -6.03 3.45 -21.62
CA THR A 101 -6.11 3.35 -23.08
C THR A 101 -6.33 4.72 -23.70
#